data_AF-A0A965PQ41-F1
#
_entry.id   AF-A0A965PQ41-F1
#
_cell.length_a   1.000
_cell.length_b   1.000
_cell.length_c   1.000
_cell.angle_alpha   90.00
_cell.angle_beta   90.00
_cell.angle_gamma   90.00
#
_symmetry.space_group_name_H-M   'P 1'
#
loop_
_entity.id
_entity.type
_entity.pdbx_description
1 polymer ?
#
loop_
_entity_poly.entity_id
_entity_poly.type
_entity_poly.pdbx_seq_one_letter_code
_entity_poly.pdbx_strand_id
1 'polypeptide(L)'
;AAQEFPPQEPPEMTVPTAFERRGDLAQQLFGSTIGDPANLLDLGLMRGIGANVKPFAPTVKEIVERSSKDALNAGKQLSQTTKTINKEMPSQNKEVAYEQDLFTKQLKTPREDNESLFRVAEPSDVSKAKKGTVATPDLQSIHTVQLPTGQFATTTGFSTVQPIRTGFEFAKTPEQVAHITAGLRKSPQEQLVAVVLDKYDRPIQIIRHTIGISNQAAVEPFSLAGSIANTPGAKSFYISHNHPSGLSDLSAADKQISMMLNNLTANTGIENKGIMAVGKGTYSFSSPLGQEIVNQNIPPAIRNKSINMVERVFKRSQVLDKNLISSADDARKMADKIVGDETGLMLLNQRYQPVGFLPVNEKSLLNLRKSGESTNILKALEKANANSAIFVTKKNLSQDQIDNIQKLFNAANVNMLDVLMGETRKSNAMNMSTRGTDFLSIAPPVAGA
;
A
#
# COMPACT_ATOMS: atom_id res chain seq x y z
N ALA A 1 17.65 48.97 -44.46
CA ALA A 1 18.76 48.40 -43.69
C ALA A 1 18.34 48.36 -42.23
N ALA A 2 17.99 47.18 -41.73
CA ALA A 2 17.62 46.95 -40.34
C ALA A 2 18.60 45.90 -39.80
N GLN A 3 19.32 46.25 -38.74
CA GLN A 3 20.32 45.42 -38.08
C GLN A 3 19.62 44.32 -37.27
N GLU A 4 19.97 43.06 -37.55
CA GLU A 4 19.63 41.91 -36.71
C GLU A 4 20.59 41.87 -35.50
N PHE A 5 20.02 41.81 -34.29
CA PHE A 5 20.76 41.49 -33.07
C PHE A 5 20.76 39.98 -32.84
N PRO A 6 21.90 39.36 -32.47
CA PRO A 6 21.94 37.93 -32.17
C PRO A 6 21.27 37.60 -30.82
N PRO A 7 20.74 36.36 -30.65
CA PRO A 7 20.06 35.95 -29.43
C PRO A 7 21.02 35.80 -28.25
N GLN A 8 20.61 36.31 -27.08
CA GLN A 8 21.32 36.12 -25.81
C GLN A 8 21.17 34.67 -25.33
N GLU A 9 22.30 34.04 -24.97
CA GLU A 9 22.33 32.75 -24.28
C GLU A 9 21.81 32.89 -22.84
N PRO A 10 21.05 31.90 -22.31
CA PRO A 10 20.60 31.90 -20.92
C PRO A 10 21.76 31.60 -19.96
N PRO A 11 21.76 32.14 -18.73
CA PRO A 11 22.83 31.94 -17.77
C PRO A 11 22.89 30.48 -17.26
N GLU A 12 24.11 29.98 -17.12
CA GLU A 12 24.43 28.68 -16.51
C GLU A 12 23.82 28.56 -15.10
N MET A 13 22.95 27.56 -14.91
CA MET A 13 22.54 27.15 -13.56
C MET A 13 23.59 26.20 -12.97
N THR A 14 24.37 26.73 -12.03
CA THR A 14 25.22 25.95 -11.13
C THR A 14 24.39 25.00 -10.27
N VAL A 15 24.79 23.72 -10.24
CA VAL A 15 24.19 22.64 -9.44
C VAL A 15 24.51 22.85 -7.95
N PRO A 16 23.52 22.89 -7.03
CA PRO A 16 23.83 22.87 -5.60
C PRO A 16 24.09 21.44 -5.13
N THR A 17 25.30 21.22 -4.63
CA THR A 17 25.72 20.07 -3.83
C THR A 17 24.90 19.94 -2.54
N ALA A 18 24.71 18.70 -2.11
CA ALA A 18 23.98 18.31 -0.90
C ALA A 18 24.58 18.90 0.38
N PHE A 19 23.84 19.79 1.04
CA PHE A 19 23.63 19.88 2.50
C PHE A 19 22.84 21.15 2.79
N GLU A 20 21.54 21.04 3.07
CA GLU A 20 20.77 21.97 3.91
C GLU A 20 19.28 21.55 3.93
N ARG A 21 18.88 20.82 4.98
CA ARG A 21 17.52 20.85 5.50
C ARG A 21 17.61 20.93 7.02
N ARG A 22 17.67 22.15 7.55
CA ARG A 22 17.19 22.45 8.89
C ARG A 22 15.72 22.82 8.78
N GLY A 23 14.88 22.02 9.41
CA GLY A 23 13.44 22.25 9.52
C GLY A 23 12.69 20.92 9.58
N ASP A 24 12.58 20.33 10.77
CA ASP A 24 11.30 20.18 11.49
C ASP A 24 11.49 19.31 12.75
N LEU A 25 12.07 19.89 13.80
CA LEU A 25 12.26 19.24 15.10
C LEU A 25 10.96 19.19 15.93
N ALA A 26 9.87 19.80 15.46
CA ALA A 26 8.55 19.74 16.08
C ALA A 26 7.73 18.50 15.66
N GLN A 27 8.08 17.85 14.54
CA GLN A 27 7.37 16.68 14.02
C GLN A 27 7.90 15.34 14.56
N GLN A 28 9.04 15.35 15.26
CA GLN A 28 9.57 14.18 15.98
C GLN A 28 9.14 14.11 17.46
N LEU A 29 8.45 15.13 17.99
CA LEU A 29 8.09 15.19 19.42
C LEU A 29 6.60 14.95 19.73
N PHE A 30 5.72 14.83 18.73
CA PHE A 30 4.27 14.61 18.96
C PHE A 30 3.66 13.42 18.21
N GLY A 31 4.48 12.51 17.71
CA GLY A 31 4.06 11.32 16.98
C GLY A 31 4.03 10.04 17.83
N SER A 32 3.44 10.04 19.03
CA SER A 32 3.15 8.79 19.77
C SER A 32 2.25 9.01 20.99
N THR A 33 0.93 9.07 20.83
CA THR A 33 0.00 8.90 21.97
C THR A 33 -1.41 8.54 21.50
N ILE A 34 -1.63 7.30 21.08
CA ILE A 34 -2.92 6.61 21.25
C ILE A 34 -2.61 5.14 21.56
N GLY A 35 -2.79 4.72 22.81
CA GLY A 35 -2.88 3.30 23.18
C GLY A 35 -2.15 2.84 24.45
N ASP A 36 -2.46 3.40 25.62
CA ASP A 36 -2.37 2.66 26.90
C ASP A 36 -3.24 3.38 27.98
N PRO A 37 -4.28 2.76 28.57
CA PRO A 37 -5.17 3.40 29.53
C PRO A 37 -4.62 3.48 30.98
N ALA A 38 -3.33 3.24 31.23
CA ALA A 38 -2.79 3.23 32.61
C ALA A 38 -2.07 4.53 33.10
N ASN A 39 -1.90 5.58 32.29
CA ASN A 39 -1.13 6.78 32.69
C ASN A 39 -1.94 8.10 32.68
N LEU A 40 -3.11 8.11 33.32
CA LEU A 40 -3.93 9.32 33.51
C LEU A 40 -4.04 9.71 35.00
N LEU A 41 -2.90 9.92 35.66
CA LEU A 41 -2.81 10.69 36.90
C LEU A 41 -1.46 11.40 36.97
N ASP A 42 -1.31 12.50 36.22
CA ASP A 42 -0.34 13.53 36.61
C ASP A 42 -0.96 14.93 36.46
N LEU A 43 -1.17 15.57 37.61
CA LEU A 43 -1.72 16.90 37.80
C LEU A 43 -0.56 17.89 37.73
N GLY A 44 -0.12 18.24 36.52
CA GLY A 44 1.13 18.99 36.38
C GLY A 44 1.31 19.84 35.14
N LEU A 45 0.25 20.33 34.48
CA LEU A 45 0.42 21.26 33.35
C LEU A 45 -0.83 22.15 33.09
N MET A 46 -1.16 23.01 34.06
CA MET A 46 -2.11 24.12 33.87
C MET A 46 -1.59 25.36 34.61
N ARG A 47 -0.70 26.12 33.96
CA ARG A 47 -0.47 27.53 34.30
C ARG A 47 0.03 28.29 33.08
N GLY A 48 -0.79 29.22 32.60
CA GLY A 48 -0.38 30.27 31.68
C GLY A 48 -1.04 30.17 30.30
N ILE A 49 -2.21 30.79 30.16
CA ILE A 49 -2.38 32.06 29.44
C ILE A 49 -3.89 32.31 29.42
N GLY A 50 -4.32 33.27 30.24
CA GLY A 50 -5.62 33.91 30.09
C GLY A 50 -5.45 35.19 29.28
N ALA A 51 -6.30 35.38 28.28
CA ALA A 51 -6.87 36.69 27.95
C ALA A 51 -8.00 36.51 26.92
N ASN A 52 -9.19 37.02 27.28
CA ASN A 52 -10.31 37.39 26.40
C ASN A 52 -11.18 36.29 25.76
N VAL A 53 -12.14 35.74 26.51
CA VAL A 53 -13.49 35.40 26.00
C VAL A 53 -14.54 35.63 27.11
N LYS A 54 -15.64 36.33 26.79
CA LYS A 54 -16.82 36.52 27.67
C LYS A 54 -17.53 35.18 27.97
N PRO A 55 -18.21 35.03 29.12
CA PRO A 55 -18.64 33.72 29.61
C PRO A 55 -19.88 33.18 28.87
N PHE A 56 -19.80 31.95 28.38
CA PHE A 56 -20.95 31.14 27.99
C PHE A 56 -21.48 30.33 29.20
N ALA A 57 -22.79 30.10 29.18
CA ALA A 57 -23.71 29.63 30.23
C ALA A 57 -23.36 28.28 30.92
N PRO A 58 -23.96 27.95 32.09
CA PRO A 58 -23.48 26.92 33.04
C PRO A 58 -23.66 25.45 32.62
N THR A 59 -24.09 25.16 31.40
CA THR A 59 -24.54 23.83 30.97
C THR A 59 -23.41 22.83 30.69
N VAL A 60 -22.17 23.30 30.44
CA VAL A 60 -21.04 22.42 30.07
C VAL A 60 -20.40 21.75 31.29
N LYS A 61 -20.37 22.44 32.45
CA LYS A 61 -19.77 21.90 33.68
C LYS A 61 -20.53 20.69 34.21
N GLU A 62 -21.85 20.73 34.10
CA GLU A 62 -22.74 19.65 34.55
C GLU A 62 -22.64 18.40 33.67
N ILE A 63 -22.43 18.56 32.36
CA ILE A 63 -22.22 17.46 31.40
C ILE A 63 -20.87 16.77 31.64
N VAL A 64 -19.82 17.53 31.95
CA VAL A 64 -18.48 16.99 32.24
C VAL A 64 -18.46 16.24 33.58
N GLU A 65 -19.12 16.77 34.61
CA GLU A 65 -19.22 16.10 35.92
C GLU A 65 -20.04 14.80 35.87
N ARG A 66 -21.09 14.75 35.04
CA ARG A 66 -21.91 13.54 34.84
C ARG A 66 -21.15 12.45 34.09
N SER A 67 -20.46 12.82 33.00
CA SER A 67 -19.64 11.90 32.20
C SER A 67 -18.49 11.29 33.01
N SER A 68 -17.88 12.06 33.92
CA SER A 68 -16.81 11.59 34.79
C SER A 68 -17.30 10.58 35.85
N LYS A 69 -18.50 10.79 36.42
CA LYS A 69 -19.12 9.82 37.34
C LYS A 69 -19.51 8.51 36.66
N ASP A 70 -20.00 8.58 35.43
CA ASP A 70 -20.40 7.40 34.67
C ASP A 70 -19.19 6.54 34.27
N ALA A 71 -18.07 7.18 33.89
CA ALA A 71 -16.80 6.49 33.62
C ALA A 71 -16.21 5.81 34.88
N LEU A 72 -16.33 6.46 36.05
CA LEU A 72 -15.82 5.92 37.31
C LEU A 72 -16.64 4.70 37.80
N ASN A 73 -17.95 4.69 37.52
CA ASN A 73 -18.83 3.56 37.85
C ASN A 73 -18.64 2.38 36.89
N ALA A 74 -18.40 2.63 35.60
CA ALA A 74 -18.08 1.58 34.62
C ALA A 74 -16.75 0.87 34.95
N GLY A 75 -15.73 1.62 35.39
CA GLY A 75 -14.46 1.05 35.83
C GLY A 75 -14.58 0.15 37.07
N LYS A 76 -15.47 0.49 38.01
CA LYS A 76 -15.74 -0.34 39.20
C LYS A 76 -16.47 -1.64 38.86
N GLN A 77 -17.39 -1.64 37.89
CA GLN A 77 -18.06 -2.86 37.43
C GLN A 77 -17.08 -3.80 36.71
N LEU A 78 -16.22 -3.26 35.81
CA LEU A 78 -15.22 -4.06 35.11
C LEU A 78 -14.23 -4.74 36.06
N SER A 79 -13.78 -4.03 37.10
CA SER A 79 -12.89 -4.57 38.14
C SER A 79 -13.51 -5.68 38.98
N GLN A 80 -14.83 -5.63 39.23
CA GLN A 80 -15.55 -6.69 39.93
C GLN A 80 -15.72 -7.93 39.06
N THR A 81 -15.99 -7.76 37.75
CA THR A 81 -16.09 -8.88 36.81
C THR A 81 -14.75 -9.61 36.62
N THR A 82 -13.62 -8.89 36.60
CA THR A 82 -12.28 -9.53 36.49
C THR A 82 -11.89 -10.31 37.74
N LYS A 83 -12.34 -9.88 38.93
CA LYS A 83 -12.10 -10.60 40.20
C LYS A 83 -12.90 -11.90 40.30
N THR A 84 -14.06 -11.99 39.66
CA THR A 84 -14.88 -13.21 39.66
C THR A 84 -14.33 -14.26 38.70
N ILE A 85 -13.79 -13.85 37.55
CA ILE A 85 -13.25 -14.78 36.53
C ILE A 85 -11.94 -15.46 36.99
N ASN A 86 -11.09 -14.77 37.77
CA ASN A 86 -9.83 -15.34 38.27
C ASN A 86 -9.99 -16.34 39.43
N LYS A 87 -11.21 -16.67 39.85
CA LYS A 87 -11.47 -17.61 40.95
C LYS A 87 -11.81 -19.04 40.51
N GLU A 88 -12.00 -19.30 39.21
CA GLU A 88 -12.58 -20.56 38.72
C GLU A 88 -11.70 -21.44 37.80
N MET A 89 -10.39 -21.23 37.68
CA MET A 89 -9.53 -22.19 36.96
C MET A 89 -8.30 -22.65 37.76
N PRO A 90 -8.12 -23.97 38.00
CA PRO A 90 -6.96 -24.51 38.69
C PRO A 90 -5.72 -24.59 37.79
N SER A 91 -4.58 -24.43 38.46
CA SER A 91 -3.20 -24.35 38.01
C SER A 91 -2.63 -25.63 37.40
N GLN A 92 -1.82 -25.52 36.34
CA GLN A 92 -0.71 -26.43 36.10
C GLN A 92 0.52 -25.75 35.46
N ASN A 93 1.62 -25.88 36.20
CA ASN A 93 3.03 -26.01 35.81
C ASN A 93 3.96 -24.79 35.61
N LYS A 94 4.76 -24.61 36.69
CA LYS A 94 6.23 -24.55 36.77
C LYS A 94 6.94 -23.26 36.33
N GLU A 95 7.11 -22.38 37.33
CA GLU A 95 8.18 -21.40 37.42
C GLU A 95 9.56 -22.07 37.58
N VAL A 96 10.53 -21.63 36.77
CA VAL A 96 11.94 -21.57 37.19
C VAL A 96 12.41 -20.16 36.86
N ALA A 97 12.65 -19.38 37.91
CA ALA A 97 13.11 -18.00 37.85
C ALA A 97 14.61 -17.92 37.50
N TYR A 98 14.96 -16.99 36.61
CA TYR A 98 16.25 -16.33 36.59
C TYR A 98 16.05 -14.86 36.20
N GLU A 99 15.77 -14.01 37.18
CA GLU A 99 16.22 -12.63 37.13
C GLU A 99 17.73 -12.63 37.41
N GLN A 100 18.54 -12.23 36.43
CA GLN A 100 19.88 -11.72 36.69
C GLN A 100 20.14 -10.46 35.87
N ASP A 101 20.31 -9.40 36.64
CA ASP A 101 20.88 -8.08 36.36
C ASP A 101 21.86 -8.04 35.18
N LEU A 102 21.49 -7.28 34.14
CA LEU A 102 22.26 -7.08 32.90
C LEU A 102 23.16 -5.82 32.93
N PHE A 103 23.27 -5.11 34.07
CA PHE A 103 23.97 -3.82 34.12
C PHE A 103 25.23 -3.76 35.00
N THR A 104 25.75 -4.88 35.49
CA THR A 104 27.04 -4.91 36.19
C THR A 104 27.95 -6.07 35.77
N LYS A 105 28.55 -6.00 34.57
CA LYS A 105 29.80 -6.74 34.28
C LYS A 105 30.83 -5.85 33.59
N GLN A 106 31.94 -5.67 34.31
CA GLN A 106 33.15 -4.95 33.91
C GLN A 106 33.68 -5.42 32.54
N LEU A 107 34.05 -4.44 31.71
CA LEU A 107 34.78 -4.64 30.46
C LEU A 107 36.15 -5.29 30.75
N LYS A 108 36.37 -6.48 30.19
CA LYS A 108 37.73 -7.03 30.02
C LYS A 108 38.26 -6.57 28.65
N THR A 109 39.40 -5.90 28.66
CA THR A 109 40.15 -5.51 27.46
C THR A 109 40.71 -6.74 26.73
N PRO A 110 40.62 -6.81 25.39
CA PRO A 110 41.38 -7.77 24.61
C PRO A 110 42.83 -7.31 24.41
N ARG A 111 43.74 -8.29 24.42
CA ARG A 111 45.18 -8.19 24.16
C ARG A 111 45.47 -7.70 22.73
N GLU A 112 46.61 -7.02 22.63
CA GLU A 112 47.30 -6.61 21.41
C GLU A 112 47.90 -7.81 20.68
N ASP A 113 47.33 -8.18 19.54
CA ASP A 113 48.01 -8.89 18.45
C ASP A 113 47.12 -8.93 17.20
N ASN A 114 47.70 -8.52 16.06
CA ASN A 114 47.19 -8.53 14.67
C ASN A 114 46.78 -7.18 14.05
N GLU A 115 47.67 -6.19 14.07
CA GLU A 115 47.69 -5.17 13.02
C GLU A 115 48.28 -5.74 11.71
N SER A 116 47.45 -6.28 10.81
CA SER A 116 47.82 -6.44 9.38
C SER A 116 46.67 -6.78 8.40
N LEU A 117 45.38 -6.55 8.72
CA LEU A 117 44.28 -6.93 7.81
C LEU A 117 43.27 -5.84 7.43
N PHE A 118 43.52 -4.57 7.75
CA PHE A 118 42.68 -3.47 7.25
C PHE A 118 43.54 -2.30 6.75
N ARG A 119 43.93 -2.35 5.47
CA ARG A 119 44.26 -1.13 4.71
C ARG A 119 43.11 -0.86 3.74
N VAL A 120 42.36 0.20 4.04
CA VAL A 120 41.44 0.84 3.10
C VAL A 120 42.29 1.61 2.08
N ALA A 121 42.13 1.33 0.80
CA ALA A 121 42.80 2.09 -0.26
C ALA A 121 42.14 3.47 -0.40
N GLU A 122 42.96 4.53 -0.47
CA GLU A 122 42.48 5.90 -0.68
C GLU A 122 41.99 6.16 -2.12
N PRO A 123 41.15 7.18 -2.35
CA PRO A 123 40.38 7.39 -3.58
C PRO A 123 41.16 7.87 -4.82
N SER A 124 42.48 7.67 -4.89
CA SER A 124 43.34 8.19 -5.97
C SER A 124 43.85 7.14 -6.96
N ASP A 125 43.60 5.84 -6.76
CA ASP A 125 44.15 4.78 -7.62
C ASP A 125 43.20 4.20 -8.69
N VAL A 126 42.04 4.81 -8.93
CA VAL A 126 41.05 4.31 -9.92
C VAL A 126 41.25 4.88 -11.33
N SER A 127 42.34 5.60 -11.60
CA SER A 127 42.59 6.23 -12.90
C SER A 127 43.46 5.42 -13.85
N LYS A 128 43.22 4.11 -14.01
CA LYS A 128 43.84 3.28 -15.09
C LYS A 128 43.16 1.90 -15.25
N ALA A 129 41.86 1.88 -15.56
CA ALA A 129 41.20 0.67 -16.06
C ALA A 129 40.63 0.90 -17.47
N LYS A 130 41.06 0.05 -18.41
CA LYS A 130 40.79 0.10 -19.84
C LYS A 130 39.29 0.19 -20.15
N LYS A 131 38.93 0.98 -21.18
CA LYS A 131 37.62 0.98 -21.84
C LYS A 131 37.26 -0.43 -22.32
N GLY A 132 36.52 -1.17 -21.51
CA GLY A 132 35.76 -2.34 -21.93
C GLY A 132 34.38 -1.88 -22.39
N THR A 133 34.07 -2.12 -23.65
CA THR A 133 32.72 -1.98 -24.23
C THR A 133 31.76 -2.85 -23.44
N VAL A 134 30.96 -2.23 -22.57
CA VAL A 134 29.84 -2.91 -21.90
C VAL A 134 28.75 -3.10 -22.93
N ALA A 135 28.48 -4.36 -23.28
CA ALA A 135 27.31 -4.73 -24.07
C ALA A 135 26.05 -4.25 -23.34
N THR A 136 25.27 -3.41 -24.01
CA THR A 136 23.92 -3.02 -23.59
C THR A 136 23.08 -4.29 -23.48
N PRO A 137 22.55 -4.66 -22.30
CA PRO A 137 21.61 -5.76 -22.20
C PRO A 137 20.34 -5.39 -22.96
N ASP A 138 19.86 -6.34 -23.76
CA ASP A 138 18.67 -6.27 -24.58
C ASP A 138 17.46 -5.84 -23.71
N LEU A 139 17.13 -4.56 -23.76
CA LEU A 139 16.00 -3.98 -23.05
C LEU A 139 14.75 -4.42 -23.80
N GLN A 140 14.02 -5.39 -23.25
CA GLN A 140 12.71 -5.75 -23.78
C GLN A 140 11.86 -4.48 -23.91
N SER A 141 11.42 -4.20 -25.14
CA SER A 141 10.60 -3.06 -25.47
C SER A 141 9.32 -3.09 -24.62
N ILE A 142 9.09 -2.02 -23.86
CA ILE A 142 7.85 -1.83 -23.11
C ILE A 142 6.72 -1.73 -24.13
N HIS A 143 5.94 -2.81 -24.27
CA HIS A 143 4.71 -2.78 -25.06
C HIS A 143 3.75 -1.80 -24.39
N THR A 144 3.38 -0.73 -25.10
CA THR A 144 2.39 0.23 -24.65
C THR A 144 1.04 -0.49 -24.50
N VAL A 145 0.58 -0.62 -23.25
CA VAL A 145 -0.70 -1.23 -22.89
C VAL A 145 -1.83 -0.51 -23.61
N GLN A 146 -2.73 -1.25 -24.27
CA GLN A 146 -4.02 -0.71 -24.66
C GLN A 146 -4.82 -0.43 -23.39
N LEU A 147 -4.92 0.86 -23.08
CA LEU A 147 -5.44 1.39 -21.84
C LEU A 147 -6.93 1.02 -21.65
N PRO A 148 -7.45 0.97 -20.40
CA PRO A 148 -8.89 0.93 -20.19
C PRO A 148 -9.54 2.04 -21.02
N THR A 149 -10.60 1.72 -21.75
CA THR A 149 -11.37 2.67 -22.54
C THR A 149 -12.06 3.62 -21.56
N GLY A 150 -11.42 4.74 -21.23
CA GLY A 150 -11.88 5.71 -20.25
C GLY A 150 -11.10 7.01 -20.34
N GLN A 151 -11.66 8.08 -19.78
CA GLN A 151 -11.04 9.40 -19.77
C GLN A 151 -10.19 9.55 -18.51
N PHE A 152 -8.90 9.87 -18.64
CA PHE A 152 -7.99 9.99 -17.50
C PHE A 152 -7.21 11.31 -17.59
N ALA A 153 -7.47 12.23 -16.66
CA ALA A 153 -6.70 13.46 -16.52
C ALA A 153 -5.42 13.22 -15.69
N THR A 154 -5.52 12.44 -14.61
CA THR A 154 -4.35 11.92 -13.90
C THR A 154 -3.99 10.55 -14.48
N THR A 155 -2.70 10.33 -14.69
CA THR A 155 -2.18 9.04 -15.13
C THR A 155 -0.88 8.71 -14.41
N THR A 156 -0.80 7.52 -13.85
CA THR A 156 0.43 6.91 -13.38
C THR A 156 1.09 6.06 -14.46
N GLY A 157 2.31 5.63 -14.19
CA GLY A 157 3.02 4.61 -14.95
C GLY A 157 4.25 4.16 -14.19
N PHE A 158 5.16 3.50 -14.88
CA PHE A 158 6.38 2.98 -14.26
C PHE A 158 7.61 3.84 -14.61
N SER A 159 8.53 3.91 -13.65
CA SER A 159 9.90 4.34 -13.84
C SER A 159 10.83 3.19 -13.48
N THR A 160 11.87 2.97 -14.29
CA THR A 160 12.86 1.94 -14.00
C THR A 160 13.73 2.36 -12.84
N VAL A 161 13.82 1.48 -11.85
CA VAL A 161 14.82 1.57 -10.77
C VAL A 161 15.93 0.55 -11.06
N GLN A 162 16.86 0.36 -10.12
CA GLN A 162 17.99 -0.54 -10.33
C GLN A 162 17.53 -1.97 -10.67
N PRO A 163 17.87 -2.53 -11.84
CA PRO A 163 17.45 -3.88 -12.22
C PRO A 163 17.95 -4.94 -11.25
N ILE A 164 17.19 -6.02 -11.10
CA ILE A 164 17.55 -7.14 -10.24
C ILE A 164 18.29 -8.20 -11.05
N ARG A 165 19.47 -8.60 -10.56
CA ARG A 165 20.27 -9.69 -11.14
C ARG A 165 19.90 -11.03 -10.52
N THR A 166 19.65 -12.03 -11.34
CA THR A 166 19.20 -13.38 -10.94
C THR A 166 19.89 -14.47 -11.75
N GLY A 167 19.97 -15.70 -11.22
CA GLY A 167 20.38 -16.89 -11.97
C GLY A 167 19.22 -17.66 -12.62
N PHE A 168 17.98 -17.33 -12.26
CA PHE A 168 16.78 -18.00 -12.78
C PHE A 168 16.07 -17.15 -13.82
N GLU A 169 15.64 -17.80 -14.89
CA GLU A 169 14.76 -17.21 -15.93
C GLU A 169 13.29 -17.42 -15.63
N PHE A 170 12.99 -18.42 -14.81
CA PHE A 170 11.64 -18.79 -14.40
C PHE A 170 11.52 -18.67 -12.89
N ALA A 171 10.30 -18.40 -12.43
CA ALA A 171 9.89 -18.33 -11.04
C ALA A 171 8.77 -19.35 -10.79
N LYS A 172 9.08 -20.63 -11.03
CA LYS A 172 8.14 -21.75 -10.87
C LYS A 172 7.93 -22.12 -9.41
N THR A 173 8.92 -21.85 -8.55
CA THR A 173 8.90 -22.25 -7.15
C THR A 173 9.27 -21.08 -6.22
N PRO A 174 8.83 -21.11 -4.94
CA PRO A 174 9.19 -20.10 -3.96
C PRO A 174 10.71 -19.91 -3.80
N GLU A 175 11.51 -20.97 -3.89
CA GLU A 175 12.98 -20.93 -3.81
C GLU A 175 13.59 -20.05 -4.91
N GLN A 176 13.07 -20.15 -6.14
CA GLN A 176 13.55 -19.37 -7.27
C GLN A 176 13.21 -17.90 -7.10
N VAL A 177 12.01 -17.59 -6.62
CA VAL A 177 11.58 -16.22 -6.31
C VAL A 177 12.43 -15.66 -5.18
N ALA A 178 12.67 -16.43 -4.11
CA ALA A 178 13.53 -16.02 -3.01
C ALA A 178 14.95 -15.69 -3.51
N HIS A 179 15.49 -16.45 -4.47
CA HIS A 179 16.76 -16.11 -5.11
C HIS A 179 16.69 -14.79 -5.90
N ILE A 180 15.64 -14.62 -6.71
CA ILE A 180 15.39 -13.41 -7.50
C ILE A 180 15.39 -12.19 -6.56
N THR A 181 14.63 -12.26 -5.46
CA THR A 181 14.43 -11.12 -4.54
C THR A 181 15.46 -11.06 -3.40
N ALA A 182 16.39 -12.01 -3.28
CA ALA A 182 17.41 -12.02 -2.22
C ALA A 182 18.28 -10.76 -2.15
N GLY A 183 18.31 -9.93 -3.19
CA GLY A 183 18.96 -8.62 -3.16
C GLY A 183 18.32 -7.64 -2.17
N LEU A 184 17.02 -7.77 -1.90
CA LEU A 184 16.27 -6.88 -1.00
C LEU A 184 16.84 -6.88 0.43
N ARG A 185 17.41 -8.00 0.89
CA ARG A 185 18.04 -8.12 2.23
C ARG A 185 19.20 -7.17 2.49
N LYS A 186 19.73 -6.52 1.43
CA LYS A 186 20.80 -5.52 1.55
C LYS A 186 20.27 -4.14 1.92
N SER A 187 18.95 -3.93 1.81
CA SER A 187 18.30 -2.68 2.20
C SER A 187 18.16 -2.62 3.72
N PRO A 188 18.56 -1.51 4.37
CA PRO A 188 18.31 -1.31 5.81
C PRO A 188 16.83 -0.99 6.10
N GLN A 189 16.07 -0.63 5.08
CA GLN A 189 14.62 -0.42 5.15
C GLN A 189 13.89 -1.63 4.57
N GLU A 190 12.73 -1.95 5.14
CA GLU A 190 11.79 -2.90 4.53
C GLU A 190 11.39 -2.40 3.13
N GLN A 191 11.34 -3.32 2.17
CA GLN A 191 10.92 -3.07 0.80
C GLN A 191 9.95 -4.17 0.40
N LEU A 192 8.73 -3.81 0.02
CA LEU A 192 7.76 -4.76 -0.53
C LEU A 192 7.73 -4.66 -2.04
N VAL A 193 7.87 -5.80 -2.71
CA VAL A 193 7.81 -5.92 -4.16
C VAL A 193 6.81 -6.97 -4.60
N ALA A 194 6.21 -6.78 -5.78
CA ALA A 194 5.51 -7.81 -6.52
C ALA A 194 6.38 -8.31 -7.68
N VAL A 195 6.63 -9.61 -7.75
CA VAL A 195 7.28 -10.28 -8.88
C VAL A 195 6.19 -10.76 -9.81
N VAL A 196 5.97 -10.04 -10.91
CA VAL A 196 4.90 -10.30 -11.89
C VAL A 196 5.39 -11.28 -12.94
N LEU A 197 4.58 -12.31 -13.20
CA LEU A 197 4.92 -13.42 -14.10
C LEU A 197 3.96 -13.50 -15.28
N ASP A 198 4.47 -14.01 -16.40
CA ASP A 198 3.66 -14.38 -17.57
C ASP A 198 3.03 -15.79 -17.44
N LYS A 199 2.35 -16.26 -18.49
CA LYS A 199 1.72 -17.59 -18.54
C LYS A 199 2.69 -18.78 -18.44
N TYR A 200 3.99 -18.55 -18.52
CA TYR A 200 5.04 -19.56 -18.47
C TYR A 200 5.88 -19.45 -17.19
N ASP A 201 5.42 -18.68 -16.21
CA ASP A 201 6.14 -18.37 -14.96
C ASP A 201 7.47 -17.64 -15.18
N ARG A 202 7.60 -16.88 -16.26
CA ARG A 202 8.76 -16.00 -16.47
C ARG A 202 8.51 -14.66 -15.78
N PRO A 203 9.42 -14.16 -14.94
CA PRO A 203 9.32 -12.80 -14.40
C PRO A 203 9.43 -11.78 -15.52
N ILE A 204 8.37 -10.99 -15.71
CA ILE A 204 8.31 -9.94 -16.74
C ILE A 204 8.52 -8.54 -16.13
N GLN A 205 8.23 -8.36 -14.84
CA GLN A 205 8.44 -7.11 -14.13
C GLN A 205 8.49 -7.34 -12.61
N ILE A 206 9.34 -6.58 -11.92
CA ILE A 206 9.31 -6.49 -10.45
C ILE A 206 8.84 -5.09 -10.07
N ILE A 207 7.68 -4.99 -9.43
CA ILE A 207 7.09 -3.72 -9.02
C ILE A 207 7.47 -3.48 -7.57
N ARG A 208 8.25 -2.44 -7.30
CA ARG A 208 8.52 -1.96 -5.94
C ARG A 208 7.36 -1.09 -5.49
N HIS A 209 6.74 -1.45 -4.37
CA HIS A 209 5.52 -0.82 -3.88
C HIS A 209 5.77 0.09 -2.68
N THR A 210 6.34 -0.45 -1.59
CA THR A 210 6.66 0.34 -0.39
C THR A 210 8.15 0.29 -0.08
N ILE A 211 8.63 1.37 0.54
CA ILE A 211 9.95 1.47 1.16
C ILE A 211 9.72 2.00 2.57
N GLY A 212 10.27 1.33 3.58
CA GLY A 212 9.90 1.52 4.99
C GLY A 212 8.91 0.46 5.46
N ILE A 213 8.21 0.73 6.56
CA ILE A 213 7.36 -0.25 7.27
C ILE A 213 6.41 -0.95 6.29
N SER A 214 6.60 -2.26 6.06
CA SER A 214 5.74 -3.07 5.18
C SER A 214 4.60 -3.70 5.98
N ASN A 215 3.83 -2.87 6.67
CA ASN A 215 2.63 -3.32 7.37
C ASN A 215 1.38 -3.16 6.49
N GLN A 216 0.26 -3.69 6.98
CA GLN A 216 -1.02 -3.63 6.27
C GLN A 216 -1.45 -2.19 5.92
N ALA A 217 -1.16 -1.21 6.78
CA ALA A 217 -1.57 0.17 6.57
C ALA A 217 -0.75 0.89 5.48
N ALA A 218 0.51 0.49 5.27
CA ALA A 218 1.38 1.06 4.26
C ALA A 218 1.12 0.51 2.85
N VAL A 219 0.51 -0.68 2.74
CA VAL A 219 0.18 -1.28 1.45
C VAL A 219 -1.19 -0.79 0.99
N GLU A 220 -1.23 0.09 0.00
CA GLU A 220 -2.47 0.42 -0.71
C GLU A 220 -2.87 -0.70 -1.70
N PRO A 221 -3.87 -1.56 -1.38
CA PRO A 221 -4.12 -2.79 -2.14
C PRO A 221 -4.54 -2.52 -3.59
N PHE A 222 -5.38 -1.51 -3.83
CA PHE A 222 -5.82 -1.14 -5.17
C PHE A 222 -4.64 -0.78 -6.08
N SER A 223 -3.65 -0.07 -5.53
CA SER A 223 -2.52 0.41 -6.33
C SER A 223 -1.57 -0.72 -6.70
N LEU A 224 -1.30 -1.66 -5.78
CA LEU A 224 -0.45 -2.81 -6.08
C LEU A 224 -1.16 -3.81 -7.02
N ALA A 225 -2.40 -4.18 -6.71
CA ALA A 225 -3.20 -5.08 -7.56
C ALA A 225 -3.45 -4.47 -8.95
N GLY A 226 -3.75 -3.17 -9.02
CA GLY A 226 -3.90 -2.44 -10.27
C GLY A 226 -2.60 -2.33 -11.06
N SER A 227 -1.45 -2.16 -10.39
CA SER A 227 -0.14 -2.11 -11.06
C SER A 227 0.24 -3.46 -11.67
N ILE A 228 -0.03 -4.55 -10.95
CA ILE A 228 0.11 -5.92 -11.45
C ILE A 228 -0.81 -6.11 -12.66
N ALA A 229 -2.08 -5.71 -12.55
CA ALA A 229 -3.04 -5.83 -13.64
C ALA A 229 -2.67 -4.98 -14.87
N ASN A 230 -2.10 -3.79 -14.67
CA ASN A 230 -1.61 -2.91 -15.74
C ASN A 230 -0.30 -3.39 -16.37
N THR A 231 0.34 -4.44 -15.86
CA THR A 231 1.53 -5.04 -16.48
C THR A 231 1.11 -5.93 -17.67
N PRO A 232 1.52 -5.62 -18.92
CA PRO A 232 1.17 -6.44 -20.08
C PRO A 232 1.59 -7.90 -19.90
N GLY A 233 0.67 -8.82 -20.16
CA GLY A 233 0.95 -10.26 -20.11
C GLY A 233 1.00 -10.87 -18.70
N ALA A 234 0.69 -10.10 -17.65
CA ALA A 234 0.59 -10.61 -16.29
C ALA A 234 -0.44 -11.76 -16.18
N LYS A 235 -0.04 -12.84 -15.53
CA LYS A 235 -0.87 -14.04 -15.27
C LYS A 235 -0.79 -14.52 -13.84
N SER A 236 0.32 -14.28 -13.17
CA SER A 236 0.46 -14.58 -11.76
C SER A 236 1.50 -13.66 -11.14
N PHE A 237 1.57 -13.64 -9.82
CA PHE A 237 2.58 -12.87 -9.10
C PHE A 237 2.93 -13.50 -7.76
N TYR A 238 4.13 -13.20 -7.28
CA TYR A 238 4.51 -13.38 -5.88
C TYR A 238 4.69 -12.02 -5.22
N ILE A 239 4.41 -11.95 -3.91
CA ILE A 239 4.81 -10.82 -3.08
C ILE A 239 6.09 -11.20 -2.33
N SER A 240 7.06 -10.29 -2.28
CA SER A 240 8.28 -10.50 -1.52
C SER A 240 8.70 -9.23 -0.80
N HIS A 241 9.17 -9.37 0.44
CA HIS A 241 9.79 -8.28 1.17
C HIS A 241 11.00 -8.75 1.97
N ASN A 242 11.87 -7.83 2.38
CA ASN A 242 12.96 -8.13 3.31
C ASN A 242 12.55 -7.79 4.74
N HIS A 243 13.16 -8.48 5.71
CA HIS A 243 13.18 -8.04 7.11
C HIS A 243 14.58 -7.54 7.46
N PRO A 244 14.77 -6.26 7.83
CA PRO A 244 16.07 -5.72 8.22
C PRO A 244 16.72 -6.45 9.41
N SER A 245 15.92 -7.10 10.27
CA SER A 245 16.41 -7.96 11.36
C SER A 245 17.23 -9.15 10.86
N GLY A 246 17.05 -9.55 9.59
CA GLY A 246 17.69 -10.71 8.98
C GLY A 246 16.97 -12.03 9.22
N LEU A 247 15.92 -12.06 10.05
CA LEU A 247 15.02 -13.21 10.18
C LEU A 247 14.09 -13.27 8.96
N SER A 248 13.51 -14.43 8.68
CA SER A 248 12.63 -14.61 7.51
C SER A 248 11.21 -15.01 7.87
N ASP A 249 10.84 -15.01 9.15
CA ASP A 249 9.54 -15.49 9.62
C ASP A 249 8.42 -14.53 9.23
N LEU A 250 7.39 -15.01 8.57
CA LEU A 250 6.23 -14.19 8.18
C LEU A 250 5.35 -13.86 9.39
N SER A 251 5.10 -12.57 9.58
CA SER A 251 4.14 -12.08 10.58
C SER A 251 2.69 -12.32 10.14
N ALA A 252 1.75 -12.18 11.08
CA ALA A 252 0.32 -12.19 10.74
C ALA A 252 -0.04 -11.07 9.75
N ALA A 253 0.57 -9.89 9.89
CA ALA A 253 0.34 -8.75 8.98
C ALA A 253 0.78 -9.06 7.55
N ASP A 254 1.91 -9.77 7.37
CA ASP A 254 2.39 -10.21 6.06
C ASP A 254 1.36 -11.13 5.38
N LYS A 255 0.88 -12.12 6.12
CA LYS A 255 -0.14 -13.07 5.63
C LYS A 255 -1.44 -12.35 5.27
N GLN A 256 -1.84 -11.33 6.04
CA GLN A 256 -3.02 -10.49 5.73
C GLN A 256 -2.87 -9.72 4.42
N ILE A 257 -1.68 -9.17 4.11
CA ILE A 257 -1.43 -8.53 2.81
C ILE A 257 -1.67 -9.51 1.65
N SER A 258 -1.15 -10.73 1.77
CA SER A 258 -1.37 -11.79 0.77
C SER A 258 -2.86 -12.13 0.62
N MET A 259 -3.58 -12.26 1.72
CA MET A 259 -5.03 -12.56 1.70
C MET A 259 -5.85 -11.44 1.04
N MET A 260 -5.55 -10.16 1.32
CA MET A 260 -6.22 -9.03 0.67
C MET A 260 -5.98 -9.02 -0.84
N LEU A 261 -4.75 -9.24 -1.28
CA LEU A 261 -4.41 -9.29 -2.70
C LEU A 261 -4.99 -10.52 -3.40
N ASN A 262 -5.02 -11.66 -2.72
CA ASN A 262 -5.72 -12.86 -3.19
C ASN A 262 -7.22 -12.57 -3.37
N ASN A 263 -7.85 -11.90 -2.40
CA ASN A 263 -9.24 -11.49 -2.52
C ASN A 263 -9.44 -10.54 -3.70
N LEU A 264 -8.54 -9.59 -3.99
CA LEU A 264 -8.71 -8.70 -5.15
C LEU A 264 -8.53 -9.41 -6.51
N THR A 265 -7.71 -10.45 -6.56
CA THR A 265 -7.30 -11.09 -7.82
C THR A 265 -7.97 -12.45 -8.06
N ALA A 266 -8.68 -13.00 -7.08
CA ALA A 266 -9.41 -14.27 -7.24
C ALA A 266 -10.38 -14.22 -8.43
N ASN A 267 -10.32 -15.26 -9.28
CA ASN A 267 -11.13 -15.41 -10.49
C ASN A 267 -11.01 -14.27 -11.52
N THR A 268 -9.89 -13.51 -11.51
CA THR A 268 -9.63 -12.43 -12.48
C THR A 268 -8.71 -12.84 -13.64
N GLY A 269 -8.18 -14.07 -13.60
CA GLY A 269 -7.15 -14.53 -14.53
C GLY A 269 -5.73 -14.08 -14.19
N ILE A 270 -5.53 -13.42 -13.03
CA ILE A 270 -4.24 -13.13 -12.42
C ILE A 270 -4.18 -13.85 -11.07
N GLU A 271 -3.26 -14.79 -10.90
CA GLU A 271 -3.14 -15.61 -9.71
C GLU A 271 -2.14 -15.02 -8.69
N ASN A 272 -2.56 -14.86 -7.44
CA ASN A 272 -1.62 -14.66 -6.34
C ASN A 272 -0.98 -15.99 -5.98
N LYS A 273 0.35 -16.13 -6.12
CA LYS A 273 1.07 -17.34 -5.72
C LYS A 273 1.49 -17.34 -4.26
N GLY A 274 1.42 -16.21 -3.56
CA GLY A 274 1.70 -16.10 -2.14
C GLY A 274 2.70 -14.99 -1.81
N ILE A 275 3.06 -14.93 -0.52
CA ILE A 275 4.00 -13.94 0.02
C ILE A 275 5.24 -14.62 0.59
N MET A 276 6.39 -13.95 0.52
CA MET A 276 7.62 -14.39 1.14
C MET A 276 8.41 -13.26 1.79
N ALA A 277 9.08 -13.60 2.88
CA ALA A 277 10.06 -12.73 3.52
C ALA A 277 11.47 -13.27 3.24
N VAL A 278 12.40 -12.40 2.86
CA VAL A 278 13.82 -12.73 2.66
C VAL A 278 14.67 -12.15 3.78
N GLY A 279 15.36 -13.04 4.49
CA GLY A 279 16.28 -12.73 5.57
C GLY A 279 17.74 -12.80 5.13
N LYS A 280 18.64 -13.03 6.09
CA LYS A 280 20.09 -13.18 5.84
C LYS A 280 20.42 -14.58 5.33
N GLY A 281 20.07 -14.84 4.07
CA GLY A 281 20.36 -16.09 3.39
C GLY A 281 19.27 -17.15 3.53
N THR A 282 18.21 -16.87 4.29
CA THR A 282 17.02 -17.70 4.39
C THR A 282 15.77 -16.98 3.91
N TYR A 283 14.72 -17.74 3.65
CA TYR A 283 13.40 -17.24 3.29
C TYR A 283 12.30 -18.07 3.95
N SER A 284 11.15 -17.42 4.19
CA SER A 284 9.89 -18.12 4.46
C SER A 284 8.84 -17.69 3.45
N PHE A 285 7.89 -18.57 3.18
CA PHE A 285 6.85 -18.37 2.19
C PHE A 285 5.51 -18.89 2.72
N SER A 286 4.42 -18.22 2.34
CA SER A 286 3.06 -18.63 2.62
C SER A 286 2.22 -18.48 1.35
N SER A 287 1.65 -19.59 0.89
CA SER A 287 0.70 -19.60 -0.23
C SER A 287 -0.69 -19.16 0.23
N PRO A 288 -1.57 -18.70 -0.68
CA PRO A 288 -2.96 -18.41 -0.32
C PRO A 288 -3.76 -19.62 0.19
N LEU A 289 -3.30 -20.84 -0.10
CA LEU A 289 -3.94 -22.09 0.34
C LEU A 289 -3.42 -22.57 1.71
N GLY A 290 -2.55 -21.80 2.37
CA GLY A 290 -2.03 -22.12 3.70
C GLY A 290 -0.81 -23.05 3.72
N GLN A 291 -0.27 -23.44 2.56
CA GLN A 291 1.06 -24.08 2.52
C GLN A 291 2.12 -23.08 2.98
N GLU A 292 2.96 -23.49 3.93
CA GLU A 292 4.05 -22.69 4.47
C GLU A 292 5.41 -23.35 4.25
N ILE A 293 6.41 -22.52 3.98
CA ILE A 293 7.83 -22.85 4.01
C ILE A 293 8.43 -21.92 5.05
N VAL A 294 9.18 -22.46 6.01
CA VAL A 294 9.74 -21.67 7.11
C VAL A 294 11.25 -21.80 7.11
N ASN A 295 11.92 -20.65 7.15
CA ASN A 295 13.35 -20.48 7.37
C ASN A 295 14.24 -21.40 6.51
N GLN A 296 13.90 -21.55 5.23
CA GLN A 296 14.69 -22.35 4.28
C GLN A 296 15.82 -21.54 3.68
N ASN A 297 16.91 -22.21 3.31
CA ASN A 297 18.04 -21.55 2.65
C ASN A 297 17.66 -21.05 1.26
N ILE A 298 18.10 -19.84 0.91
CA ILE A 298 17.98 -19.31 -0.44
C ILE A 298 18.97 -20.04 -1.34
N PRO A 299 18.53 -20.66 -2.45
CA PRO A 299 19.44 -21.42 -3.29
C PRO A 299 20.49 -20.51 -3.96
N PRO A 300 21.77 -20.93 -3.98
CA PRO A 300 22.80 -20.21 -4.72
C PRO A 300 22.60 -20.42 -6.23
N ALA A 301 22.79 -19.35 -7.02
CA ALA A 301 22.86 -19.42 -8.47
C ALA A 301 23.67 -18.24 -9.02
N ILE A 302 24.33 -18.44 -10.17
CA ILE A 302 25.13 -17.40 -10.82
C ILE A 302 24.19 -16.34 -11.40
N ARG A 303 24.35 -15.09 -10.96
CA ARG A 303 23.45 -13.97 -11.32
C ARG A 303 23.79 -13.35 -12.67
N ASN A 304 23.60 -14.09 -13.76
CA ASN A 304 23.90 -13.64 -15.13
C ASN A 304 22.69 -13.09 -15.90
N LYS A 305 21.48 -13.17 -15.36
CA LYS A 305 20.24 -12.62 -15.95
C LYS A 305 19.83 -11.33 -15.24
N SER A 306 18.98 -10.53 -15.89
CA SER A 306 18.49 -9.25 -15.37
C SER A 306 16.98 -9.14 -15.56
N ILE A 307 16.27 -8.70 -14.53
CA ILE A 307 14.84 -8.42 -14.57
C ILE A 307 14.65 -6.95 -14.21
N ASN A 308 13.80 -6.25 -14.97
CA ASN A 308 13.48 -4.86 -14.69
C ASN A 308 12.73 -4.76 -13.36
N MET A 309 13.27 -3.94 -12.46
CA MET A 309 12.54 -3.47 -11.29
C MET A 309 12.05 -2.05 -11.58
N VAL A 310 10.81 -1.77 -11.24
CA VAL A 310 10.16 -0.50 -11.50
C VAL A 310 9.46 0.01 -10.25
N GLU A 311 9.20 1.31 -10.22
CA GLU A 311 8.36 1.96 -9.23
C GLU A 311 7.26 2.77 -9.91
N ARG A 312 6.16 2.97 -9.19
CA ARG A 312 5.01 3.73 -9.65
C ARG A 312 5.31 5.23 -9.57
N VAL A 313 5.07 5.96 -10.66
CA VAL A 313 5.29 7.41 -10.77
C VAL A 313 4.11 8.09 -11.45
N PHE A 314 3.89 9.38 -11.16
CA PHE A 314 2.97 10.19 -11.97
C PHE A 314 3.57 10.47 -13.35
N LYS A 315 2.79 10.21 -14.40
CA LYS A 315 3.08 10.68 -15.77
C LYS A 315 2.34 11.98 -16.07
N ARG A 316 1.15 12.15 -15.48
CA ARG A 316 0.35 13.37 -15.55
C ARG A 316 -0.42 13.51 -14.24
N SER A 317 -0.51 14.73 -13.73
CA SER A 317 -1.29 15.08 -12.53
C SER A 317 -2.21 16.25 -12.88
N GLN A 318 -3.40 15.92 -13.40
CA GLN A 318 -4.42 16.89 -13.81
C GLN A 318 -5.79 16.40 -13.35
N VAL A 319 -6.75 17.31 -13.32
CA VAL A 319 -8.15 17.05 -13.00
C VAL A 319 -9.02 17.27 -14.23
N LEU A 320 -10.13 16.54 -14.33
CA LEU A 320 -11.17 16.77 -15.32
C LEU A 320 -11.96 18.05 -15.01
N ASP A 321 -12.11 18.36 -13.73
CA ASP A 321 -12.70 19.60 -13.23
C ASP A 321 -12.00 20.05 -11.94
N LYS A 322 -11.85 21.37 -11.77
CA LYS A 322 -11.18 21.94 -10.60
C LYS A 322 -12.10 22.02 -9.38
N ASN A 323 -13.41 22.02 -9.58
CA ASN A 323 -14.39 22.09 -8.52
C ASN A 323 -14.38 20.80 -7.69
N LEU A 324 -14.49 20.96 -6.38
CA LEU A 324 -14.65 19.84 -5.45
C LEU A 324 -16.10 19.35 -5.46
N ILE A 325 -16.25 18.04 -5.28
CA ILE A 325 -17.55 17.45 -4.96
C ILE A 325 -17.72 17.45 -3.44
N SER A 326 -18.64 18.28 -2.95
CA SER A 326 -18.90 18.41 -1.51
C SER A 326 -20.30 17.96 -1.09
N SER A 327 -21.17 17.71 -2.07
CA SER A 327 -22.55 17.29 -1.87
C SER A 327 -23.04 16.38 -3.00
N ALA A 328 -24.17 15.70 -2.78
CA ALA A 328 -24.81 14.90 -3.83
C ALA A 328 -25.26 15.75 -5.04
N ASP A 329 -25.62 17.01 -4.82
CA ASP A 329 -26.00 17.92 -5.92
C ASP A 329 -24.79 18.30 -6.78
N ASP A 330 -23.63 18.55 -6.16
CA ASP A 330 -22.37 18.77 -6.87
C ASP A 330 -21.98 17.52 -7.67
N ALA A 331 -22.08 16.34 -7.04
CA ALA A 331 -21.77 15.07 -7.67
C ALA A 331 -22.63 14.83 -8.92
N ARG A 332 -23.93 15.14 -8.84
CA ARG A 332 -24.88 15.05 -9.96
C ARG A 332 -24.52 16.01 -11.10
N LYS A 333 -24.29 17.30 -10.80
CA LYS A 333 -23.88 18.28 -11.81
C LYS A 333 -22.56 17.88 -12.48
N MET A 334 -21.62 17.38 -11.69
CA MET A 334 -20.33 16.90 -12.19
C MET A 334 -20.49 15.68 -13.09
N ALA A 335 -21.33 14.74 -12.69
CA ALA A 335 -21.70 13.59 -13.51
C ALA A 335 -22.35 14.03 -14.83
N ASP A 336 -23.26 14.99 -14.82
CA ASP A 336 -23.90 15.49 -16.06
C ASP A 336 -22.88 16.13 -17.00
N LYS A 337 -21.89 16.83 -16.45
CA LYS A 337 -20.82 17.48 -17.21
C LYS A 337 -19.78 16.51 -17.77
N ILE A 338 -19.30 15.56 -16.96
CA ILE A 338 -18.16 14.68 -17.30
C ILE A 338 -18.63 13.37 -17.93
N VAL A 339 -19.68 12.77 -17.36
CA VAL A 339 -20.14 11.42 -17.72
C VAL A 339 -21.20 11.47 -18.82
N GLY A 340 -21.98 12.55 -18.91
CA GLY A 340 -23.04 12.66 -19.91
C GLY A 340 -24.11 11.57 -19.72
N ASP A 341 -24.40 10.79 -20.76
CA ASP A 341 -25.38 9.70 -20.74
C ASP A 341 -24.78 8.32 -20.42
N GLU A 342 -23.46 8.24 -20.21
CA GLU A 342 -22.78 6.98 -19.97
C GLU A 342 -23.02 6.43 -18.55
N THR A 343 -22.78 5.13 -18.39
CA THR A 343 -22.75 4.44 -17.10
C THR A 343 -21.30 4.13 -16.75
N GLY A 344 -20.86 4.46 -15.53
CA GLY A 344 -19.49 4.19 -15.13
C GLY A 344 -19.09 4.74 -13.78
N LEU A 345 -17.79 4.71 -13.52
CA LEU A 345 -17.17 5.24 -12.31
C LEU A 345 -16.52 6.59 -12.60
N MET A 346 -17.00 7.62 -11.93
CA MET A 346 -16.28 8.88 -11.81
C MET A 346 -15.21 8.72 -10.71
N LEU A 347 -13.95 8.80 -11.09
CA LEU A 347 -12.79 8.56 -10.25
C LEU A 347 -12.29 9.87 -9.66
N LEU A 348 -12.05 9.89 -8.35
CA LEU A 348 -11.74 11.09 -7.59
C LEU A 348 -10.39 10.97 -6.86
N ASN A 349 -9.73 12.11 -6.68
CA ASN A 349 -8.54 12.21 -5.82
C ASN A 349 -8.92 12.40 -4.34
N GLN A 350 -7.91 12.53 -3.47
CA GLN A 350 -8.06 12.76 -2.02
C GLN A 350 -8.85 14.02 -1.65
N ARG A 351 -8.97 14.98 -2.58
CA ARG A 351 -9.75 16.20 -2.41
C ARG A 351 -11.15 16.09 -3.03
N TYR A 352 -11.57 14.91 -3.48
CA TYR A 352 -12.85 14.71 -4.18
C TYR A 352 -13.00 15.52 -5.47
N GLN A 353 -11.87 15.78 -6.16
CA GLN A 353 -11.88 16.35 -7.51
C GLN A 353 -11.85 15.20 -8.53
N PRO A 354 -12.60 15.30 -9.64
CA PRO A 354 -12.62 14.26 -10.66
C PRO A 354 -11.30 14.22 -11.44
N VAL A 355 -10.67 13.05 -11.47
CA VAL A 355 -9.39 12.79 -12.13
C VAL A 355 -9.48 11.76 -13.24
N GLY A 356 -10.59 11.03 -13.31
CA GLY A 356 -10.88 10.10 -14.39
C GLY A 356 -12.35 9.69 -14.46
N PHE A 357 -12.71 9.06 -15.56
CA PHE A 357 -13.98 8.39 -15.77
C PHE A 357 -13.73 7.04 -16.46
N LEU A 358 -14.29 5.98 -15.88
CA LEU A 358 -14.25 4.63 -16.41
C LEU A 358 -15.68 4.18 -16.75
N PRO A 359 -16.04 4.07 -18.04
CA PRO A 359 -17.23 3.35 -18.47
C PRO A 359 -17.27 1.93 -17.89
N VAL A 360 -18.42 1.54 -17.34
CA VAL A 360 -18.64 0.21 -16.76
C VAL A 360 -19.94 -0.37 -17.29
N ASN A 361 -19.93 -1.64 -17.67
CA ASN A 361 -21.16 -2.32 -18.02
C ASN A 361 -21.94 -2.71 -16.76
N GLU A 362 -23.13 -2.12 -16.57
CA GLU A 362 -24.01 -2.41 -15.43
C GLU A 362 -24.34 -3.90 -15.25
N LYS A 363 -24.41 -4.68 -16.35
CA LYS A 363 -24.69 -6.12 -16.31
C LYS A 363 -23.53 -6.90 -15.68
N SER A 364 -22.31 -6.38 -15.79
CA SER A 364 -21.11 -6.96 -15.19
C SER A 364 -21.07 -6.79 -13.66
N LEU A 365 -21.87 -5.88 -13.09
CA LEU A 365 -21.85 -5.59 -11.65
C LEU A 365 -22.25 -6.79 -10.78
N LEU A 366 -23.01 -7.76 -11.29
CA LEU A 366 -23.31 -9.00 -10.56
C LEU A 366 -22.20 -10.05 -10.66
N ASN A 367 -21.21 -9.85 -11.54
CA ASN A 367 -20.16 -10.81 -11.84
C ASN A 367 -18.83 -10.10 -12.12
N LEU A 368 -18.39 -9.23 -11.20
CA LEU A 368 -17.25 -8.35 -11.40
C LEU A 368 -15.95 -9.10 -11.73
N ARG A 369 -15.72 -10.27 -11.12
CA ARG A 369 -14.47 -11.04 -11.33
C ARG A 369 -14.43 -11.69 -12.71
N LYS A 370 -15.39 -12.58 -13.03
CA LYS A 370 -15.34 -13.36 -14.28
C LYS A 370 -15.65 -12.51 -15.51
N SER A 371 -16.38 -11.40 -15.36
CA SER A 371 -16.55 -10.44 -16.47
C SER A 371 -15.26 -9.69 -16.81
N GLY A 372 -14.26 -9.71 -15.93
CA GLY A 372 -13.04 -8.91 -16.04
C GLY A 372 -13.21 -7.45 -15.58
N GLU A 373 -14.42 -7.06 -15.17
CA GLU A 373 -14.73 -5.68 -14.77
C GLU A 373 -13.96 -5.27 -13.51
N SER A 374 -13.80 -6.16 -12.52
CA SER A 374 -12.98 -5.86 -11.32
C SER A 374 -11.54 -5.54 -11.69
N THR A 375 -10.97 -6.27 -12.64
CA THR A 375 -9.62 -6.02 -13.15
C THR A 375 -9.54 -4.67 -13.84
N ASN A 376 -10.54 -4.32 -14.67
CA ASN A 376 -10.60 -3.02 -15.34
C ASN A 376 -10.73 -1.87 -14.34
N ILE A 377 -11.54 -2.03 -13.30
CA ILE A 377 -11.70 -1.06 -12.21
C ILE A 377 -10.37 -0.87 -11.46
N LEU A 378 -9.69 -1.94 -11.06
CA LEU A 378 -8.40 -1.86 -10.38
C LEU A 378 -7.33 -1.17 -11.24
N LYS A 379 -7.27 -1.50 -12.54
CA LYS A 379 -6.39 -0.82 -13.50
C LYS A 379 -6.69 0.67 -13.58
N ALA A 380 -7.96 1.05 -13.60
CA ALA A 380 -8.38 2.44 -13.70
C ALA A 380 -8.11 3.22 -12.41
N LEU A 381 -8.36 2.64 -11.24
CA LEU A 381 -8.05 3.23 -9.94
C LEU A 381 -6.56 3.49 -9.78
N GLU A 382 -5.72 2.50 -10.11
CA GLU A 382 -4.27 2.65 -10.06
C GLU A 382 -3.80 3.72 -11.05
N LYS A 383 -4.24 3.63 -12.31
CA LYS A 383 -3.87 4.57 -13.36
C LYS A 383 -4.25 6.00 -13.02
N ALA A 384 -5.47 6.21 -12.53
CA ALA A 384 -5.97 7.54 -12.17
C ALA A 384 -5.42 8.06 -10.84
N ASN A 385 -4.69 7.22 -10.09
CA ASN A 385 -4.36 7.45 -8.69
C ASN A 385 -5.59 7.90 -7.87
N ALA A 386 -6.70 7.21 -8.09
CA ALA A 386 -7.98 7.54 -7.48
C ALA A 386 -8.18 6.73 -6.19
N ASN A 387 -8.40 7.44 -5.09
CA ASN A 387 -8.65 6.84 -3.77
C ASN A 387 -10.13 6.89 -3.38
N SER A 388 -10.96 7.47 -4.24
CA SER A 388 -12.41 7.52 -4.06
C SER A 388 -13.10 7.47 -5.42
N ALA A 389 -14.34 7.01 -5.46
CA ALA A 389 -15.15 7.02 -6.67
C ALA A 389 -16.63 7.21 -6.37
N ILE A 390 -17.37 7.61 -7.41
CA ILE A 390 -18.83 7.65 -7.43
C ILE A 390 -19.27 6.82 -8.63
N PHE A 391 -20.15 5.85 -8.41
CA PHE A 391 -20.79 5.14 -9.52
C PHE A 391 -21.93 5.99 -10.06
N VAL A 392 -22.00 6.13 -11.38
CA VAL A 392 -22.94 7.02 -12.06
C VAL A 392 -23.67 6.22 -13.13
N THR A 393 -24.99 6.29 -13.13
CA THR A 393 -25.84 5.74 -14.19
C THR A 393 -27.17 6.49 -14.27
N LYS A 394 -27.80 6.50 -15.44
CA LYS A 394 -29.20 6.95 -15.60
C LYS A 394 -30.22 5.82 -15.37
N LYS A 395 -29.77 4.59 -15.15
CA LYS A 395 -30.63 3.44 -14.93
C LYS A 395 -30.77 3.14 -13.44
N ASN A 396 -31.79 2.35 -13.09
CA ASN A 396 -31.89 1.82 -11.75
C ASN A 396 -31.03 0.55 -11.62
N LEU A 397 -30.33 0.42 -10.50
CA LEU A 397 -29.58 -0.77 -10.13
C LEU A 397 -30.33 -1.56 -9.05
N SER A 398 -30.13 -2.88 -9.01
CA SER A 398 -30.56 -3.70 -7.87
C SER A 398 -29.62 -3.49 -6.66
N GLN A 399 -30.11 -3.79 -5.46
CA GLN A 399 -29.28 -3.71 -4.25
C GLN A 399 -28.06 -4.65 -4.35
N ASP A 400 -28.22 -5.84 -4.95
CA ASP A 400 -27.11 -6.78 -5.14
C ASP A 400 -25.98 -6.20 -6.02
N GLN A 401 -26.32 -5.42 -7.06
CA GLN A 401 -25.32 -4.75 -7.90
C GLN A 401 -24.53 -3.72 -7.09
N ILE A 402 -25.24 -2.94 -6.26
CA ILE A 402 -24.67 -1.88 -5.41
C ILE A 402 -23.79 -2.48 -4.32
N ASP A 403 -24.27 -3.51 -3.65
CA ASP A 403 -23.52 -4.24 -2.64
C ASP A 403 -22.26 -4.87 -3.22
N ASN A 404 -22.35 -5.46 -4.43
CA ASN A 404 -21.20 -6.13 -5.02
C ASN A 404 -20.07 -5.16 -5.39
N ILE A 405 -20.41 -4.02 -6.00
CA ILE A 405 -19.41 -3.00 -6.29
C ILE A 405 -18.89 -2.36 -4.98
N GLN A 406 -19.74 -2.15 -3.97
CA GLN A 406 -19.27 -1.66 -2.66
C GLN A 406 -18.26 -2.61 -2.02
N LYS A 407 -18.50 -3.93 -2.07
CA LYS A 407 -17.57 -4.94 -1.54
C LYS A 407 -16.22 -4.92 -2.28
N LEU A 408 -16.21 -4.70 -3.60
CA LEU A 408 -14.97 -4.52 -4.37
C LEU A 408 -14.19 -3.29 -3.87
N PHE A 409 -14.85 -2.16 -3.71
CA PHE A 409 -14.23 -0.92 -3.23
C PHE A 409 -13.70 -1.06 -1.79
N ASN A 410 -14.46 -1.70 -0.91
CA ASN A 410 -14.00 -2.06 0.44
C ASN A 410 -12.76 -2.97 0.40
N ALA A 411 -12.76 -4.00 -0.45
CA ALA A 411 -11.61 -4.90 -0.62
C ALA A 411 -10.37 -4.18 -1.16
N ALA A 412 -10.58 -3.17 -2.01
CA ALA A 412 -9.53 -2.35 -2.60
C ALA A 412 -9.02 -1.27 -1.63
N ASN A 413 -9.71 -1.06 -0.49
CA ASN A 413 -9.52 0.05 0.43
C ASN A 413 -9.66 1.43 -0.26
N VAL A 414 -10.69 1.57 -1.09
CA VAL A 414 -11.03 2.79 -1.84
C VAL A 414 -12.44 3.21 -1.46
N ASN A 415 -12.65 4.50 -1.21
CA ASN A 415 -13.97 4.98 -0.76
C ASN A 415 -14.94 5.07 -1.94
N MET A 416 -15.99 4.25 -1.94
CA MET A 416 -17.15 4.50 -2.80
C MET A 416 -18.08 5.48 -2.10
N LEU A 417 -18.08 6.73 -2.55
CA LEU A 417 -18.78 7.82 -1.84
C LEU A 417 -20.28 7.80 -2.08
N ASP A 418 -20.70 7.41 -3.29
CA ASP A 418 -22.11 7.37 -3.66
C ASP A 418 -22.32 6.47 -4.89
N VAL A 419 -23.59 6.10 -5.09
CA VAL A 419 -24.12 5.53 -6.33
C VAL A 419 -25.27 6.44 -6.79
N LEU A 420 -25.00 7.23 -7.84
CA LEU A 420 -25.99 8.09 -8.46
C LEU A 420 -26.74 7.30 -9.55
N MET A 421 -28.03 7.10 -9.37
CA MET A 421 -28.84 6.23 -10.24
C MET A 421 -30.21 6.80 -10.60
N GLY A 422 -30.80 6.25 -11.67
CA GLY A 422 -32.05 6.70 -12.27
C GLY A 422 -31.89 7.97 -13.12
N GLU A 423 -32.94 8.33 -13.86
CA GLU A 423 -32.93 9.48 -14.81
C GLU A 423 -32.45 10.78 -14.17
N THR A 424 -32.79 11.01 -12.89
CA THR A 424 -32.40 12.22 -12.16
C THR A 424 -31.12 12.03 -11.33
N ARG A 425 -30.43 10.89 -11.42
CA ARG A 425 -29.20 10.58 -10.68
C ARG A 425 -29.35 10.83 -9.18
N LYS A 426 -30.36 10.18 -8.59
CA LYS A 426 -30.59 10.26 -7.14
C LYS A 426 -29.45 9.57 -6.41
N SER A 427 -29.00 10.20 -5.34
CA SER A 427 -28.03 9.64 -4.41
C SER A 427 -28.59 8.41 -3.73
N ASN A 428 -27.73 7.38 -3.59
CA ASN A 428 -28.03 6.16 -2.85
C ASN A 428 -27.10 5.98 -1.62
N ALA A 429 -26.31 6.99 -1.28
CA ALA A 429 -25.32 6.94 -0.20
C ALA A 429 -25.86 6.41 1.13
N MET A 430 -27.11 6.74 1.51
CA MET A 430 -27.72 6.27 2.76
C MET A 430 -27.99 4.75 2.78
N ASN A 431 -28.11 4.11 1.62
CA ASN A 431 -28.37 2.68 1.49
C ASN A 431 -27.07 1.87 1.27
N MET A 432 -25.91 2.53 1.23
CA MET A 432 -24.60 1.90 1.06
C MET A 432 -24.03 1.46 2.42
N SER A 433 -24.63 0.46 3.06
CA SER A 433 -24.23 0.00 4.40
C SER A 433 -23.33 -1.24 4.42
N THR A 434 -22.97 -1.77 3.25
CA THR A 434 -22.32 -3.08 3.14
C THR A 434 -20.87 -3.04 3.60
N ARG A 435 -20.55 -3.84 4.64
CA ARG A 435 -19.22 -3.91 5.28
C ARG A 435 -18.32 -5.03 4.75
N GLY A 436 -18.85 -5.93 3.92
CA GLY A 436 -18.09 -7.07 3.39
C GLY A 436 -16.99 -6.67 2.40
N THR A 437 -16.00 -7.54 2.22
CA THR A 437 -14.93 -7.40 1.22
C THR A 437 -14.95 -8.53 0.19
N ASP A 438 -15.72 -9.59 0.40
CA ASP A 438 -15.86 -10.67 -0.59
C ASP A 438 -16.91 -10.31 -1.64
N PHE A 439 -16.43 -9.84 -2.79
CA PHE A 439 -17.27 -9.50 -3.93
C PHE A 439 -17.43 -10.69 -4.89
N LEU A 440 -18.60 -10.77 -5.50
CA LEU A 440 -19.12 -11.94 -6.20
C LEU A 440 -18.35 -12.26 -7.49
N SER A 441 -18.10 -13.56 -7.67
CA SER A 441 -17.60 -14.18 -8.90
C SER A 441 -18.71 -14.68 -9.84
N ILE A 442 -19.98 -14.60 -9.41
CA ILE A 442 -21.18 -15.09 -10.10
C ILE A 442 -22.37 -14.30 -9.53
N ALA A 443 -23.37 -13.97 -10.36
CA ALA A 443 -24.64 -13.49 -9.83
C ALA A 443 -25.15 -14.48 -8.78
N PRO A 444 -25.74 -14.03 -7.65
CA PRO A 444 -26.39 -14.97 -6.74
C PRO A 444 -27.39 -15.79 -7.57
N PRO A 445 -27.50 -17.11 -7.34
CA PRO A 445 -28.51 -17.90 -8.03
C PRO A 445 -29.85 -17.22 -7.79
N VAL A 446 -30.55 -16.89 -8.88
CA VAL A 446 -31.89 -16.29 -8.80
C VAL A 446 -32.72 -17.26 -7.96
N ALA A 447 -33.15 -16.81 -6.78
CA ALA A 447 -34.00 -17.62 -5.93
C ALA A 447 -35.36 -17.76 -6.63
N GLY A 448 -35.61 -18.94 -7.22
CA GLY A 448 -36.89 -19.32 -7.80
C GLY A 448 -37.03 -19.04 -9.30
N ALA A 449 -36.84 -20.09 -10.10
CA ALA A 449 -37.59 -20.31 -11.34
C ALA A 449 -38.47 -21.54 -11.12
#